data_AF-A0A0D0PBP3-F1
#
_entry.id   AF-A0A0D0PBP3-F1
#
_cell.length_a   1.000
_cell.length_b   1.000
_cell.length_c   1.000
_cell.angle_alpha   90.00
_cell.angle_beta   90.00
_cell.angle_gamma   90.00
#
_symmetry.space_group_name_H-M   'P 1'
#
loop_
_entity.id
_entity.type
_entity.pdbx_description
1 polymer ?
#
loop_
_entity_poly.entity_id
_entity_poly.type
_entity_poly.pdbx_seq_one_letter_code
_entity_poly.pdbx_strand_id
1 'polypeptide(L)'
;MVGQLTIQAYIKGHWHDAMVLSVSDAQKVDESRCAASYAQSYLVEFIDKFETLFEPAVSVNLPLSWNPVDSKGYPPFVYDIIPAGAARKSLQRRFGGERPVGMDMGFFLLSRCTPSPIGHLRVKESFEQIDQTRKEAFARKEVVERTSDFLEYAYESGAALGGATGAQGEAPKLIMVEGEDGDLYADAMLCDEHARRHWLVKFARNQGTERDKNILRTEYHYYKAISQLGLNTIATDGLVLEEADKPSLWMPRFDRRVA
;
A
#
# COMPACT_ATOMS: atom_id res chain seq x y z
N MET A 1 2.11 26.68 -5.21
CA MET A 1 1.71 25.93 -6.43
C MET A 1 0.52 25.06 -6.06
N VAL A 2 -0.63 25.18 -6.74
CA VAL A 2 -1.78 24.31 -6.42
C VAL A 2 -1.44 22.88 -6.87
N GLY A 3 -1.63 21.91 -5.98
CA GLY A 3 -1.43 20.48 -6.28
C GLY A 3 -2.75 19.74 -6.20
N GLN A 4 -3.00 18.83 -7.14
CA GLN A 4 -4.21 18.01 -7.19
C GLN A 4 -3.82 16.55 -7.34
N LEU A 5 -4.48 15.67 -6.59
CA LEU A 5 -4.35 14.22 -6.69
C LEU A 5 -5.72 13.56 -6.65
N THR A 6 -5.86 12.46 -7.38
CA THR A 6 -7.07 11.65 -7.45
C THR A 6 -6.89 10.40 -6.62
N ILE A 7 -7.73 10.23 -5.60
CA ILE A 7 -7.83 9.00 -4.83
C ILE A 7 -8.83 8.08 -5.52
N GLN A 8 -8.36 6.89 -5.89
CA GLN A 8 -9.21 5.84 -6.40
C GLN A 8 -9.57 4.84 -5.31
N ALA A 9 -10.76 4.26 -5.39
CA ALA A 9 -11.24 3.19 -4.52
C ALA A 9 -11.55 1.94 -5.35
N TYR A 10 -11.08 0.77 -4.91
CA TYR A 10 -11.39 -0.52 -5.53
C TYR A 10 -12.67 -1.10 -4.94
N ILE A 11 -13.73 -1.16 -5.74
CA ILE A 11 -15.07 -1.58 -5.30
C ILE A 11 -15.68 -2.46 -6.39
N LYS A 12 -16.21 -3.62 -5.99
CA LYS A 12 -16.85 -4.60 -6.90
C LYS A 12 -15.97 -4.95 -8.11
N GLY A 13 -14.67 -5.17 -7.88
CA GLY A 13 -13.75 -5.61 -8.94
C GLY A 13 -13.21 -4.49 -9.84
N HIS A 14 -13.49 -3.22 -9.55
CA HIS A 14 -13.11 -2.11 -10.41
C HIS A 14 -12.55 -0.94 -9.61
N TRP A 15 -11.60 -0.22 -10.21
CA TRP A 15 -11.06 1.03 -9.66
C TRP A 15 -11.93 2.22 -10.09
N HIS A 16 -12.36 3.01 -9.10
CA HIS A 16 -13.22 4.17 -9.30
C HIS A 16 -12.49 5.45 -8.89
N ASP A 17 -12.61 6.52 -9.67
CA ASP A 17 -12.14 7.86 -9.27
C ASP A 17 -13.05 8.40 -8.16
N ALA A 18 -12.69 8.15 -6.90
CA ALA A 18 -13.56 8.38 -5.75
C ALA A 18 -13.51 9.84 -5.26
N MET A 19 -12.30 10.37 -5.07
CA MET A 19 -12.11 11.66 -4.42
C MET A 19 -10.96 12.43 -5.06
N VAL A 20 -11.10 13.75 -5.13
CA VAL A 20 -10.04 14.69 -5.46
C VAL A 20 -9.53 15.36 -4.19
N LEU A 21 -8.21 15.31 -4.00
CA LEU A 21 -7.49 16.10 -2.99
C LEU A 21 -6.84 17.30 -3.67
N SER A 22 -7.17 18.51 -3.21
CA SER A 22 -6.64 19.76 -3.75
C SER A 22 -5.91 20.55 -2.66
N VAL A 23 -4.59 20.65 -2.77
CA VAL A 23 -3.73 21.41 -1.85
C VAL A 23 -3.47 22.81 -2.43
N SER A 24 -3.78 23.86 -1.68
CA SER A 24 -3.61 25.25 -2.14
C SER A 24 -2.14 25.62 -2.38
N ASP A 25 -1.22 25.04 -1.61
CA ASP A 25 0.21 25.15 -1.85
C ASP A 25 0.97 23.84 -1.58
N ALA A 26 1.28 23.13 -2.66
CA ALA A 26 2.04 21.87 -2.67
C ALA A 26 3.50 22.03 -2.19
N GLN A 27 3.99 23.25 -1.93
CA GLN A 27 5.31 23.48 -1.34
C GLN A 27 5.30 23.41 0.19
N LYS A 28 4.14 23.66 0.82
CA LYS A 28 3.97 23.74 2.27
C LYS A 28 2.65 23.10 2.70
N VAL A 29 2.49 21.82 2.41
CA VAL A 29 1.21 21.14 2.56
C VAL A 29 0.67 21.21 3.98
N ASP A 30 1.49 20.93 5.00
CA ASP A 30 1.09 20.91 6.41
C ASP A 30 0.58 22.27 6.93
N GLU A 31 0.93 23.37 6.26
CA GLU A 31 0.47 24.72 6.60
C GLU A 31 -0.71 25.17 5.73
N SER A 32 -0.96 24.46 4.63
CA SER A 32 -1.87 24.85 3.57
C SER A 32 -3.26 24.25 3.74
N ARG A 33 -4.25 24.86 3.08
CA ARG A 33 -5.58 24.29 2.95
C ARG A 33 -5.51 23.09 2.00
N CYS A 34 -6.02 21.95 2.45
CA CYS A 34 -6.33 20.80 1.61
C CYS A 34 -7.85 20.65 1.56
N ALA A 35 -8.42 20.63 0.35
CA ALA A 35 -9.83 20.34 0.14
C ALA A 35 -9.98 18.91 -0.38
N ALA A 36 -10.82 18.13 0.27
CA ALA A 36 -11.18 16.77 -0.08
C ALA A 36 -12.62 16.74 -0.62
N SER A 37 -12.80 16.35 -1.87
CA SER A 37 -14.11 16.36 -2.53
C SER A 37 -14.35 15.05 -3.26
N TYR A 38 -15.46 14.37 -2.98
CA TYR A 38 -15.86 13.22 -3.78
C TYR A 38 -16.15 13.63 -5.22
N ALA A 39 -15.80 12.79 -6.18
CA ALA A 39 -16.17 12.99 -7.57
C ALA A 39 -17.69 12.85 -7.74
N GLN A 40 -18.32 13.73 -8.51
CA GLN A 40 -19.78 13.70 -8.68
C GLN A 40 -20.24 12.39 -9.32
N SER A 41 -19.50 11.87 -10.31
CA SER A 41 -19.78 10.57 -10.93
C SER A 41 -19.79 9.44 -9.92
N TYR A 42 -18.81 9.43 -9.00
CA TYR A 42 -18.72 8.46 -7.93
C TYR A 42 -19.89 8.55 -6.94
N LEU A 43 -20.28 9.77 -6.55
CA LEU A 43 -21.45 9.97 -5.68
C LEU A 43 -22.75 9.50 -6.33
N VAL A 44 -22.90 9.71 -7.64
CA VAL A 44 -24.07 9.21 -8.39
C VAL A 44 -24.07 7.68 -8.45
N GLU A 45 -22.92 7.05 -8.72
CA GLU A 45 -22.79 5.59 -8.76
C GLU A 45 -23.12 4.93 -7.41
N PHE A 46 -22.71 5.57 -6.31
CA PHE A 46 -22.92 5.07 -4.94
C PHE A 46 -24.00 5.84 -4.18
N ILE A 47 -25.01 6.38 -4.88
CA ILE A 47 -26.06 7.22 -4.27
C ILE A 47 -26.84 6.50 -3.16
N ASP A 48 -27.09 5.20 -3.34
CA ASP A 48 -27.79 4.36 -2.36
C ASP A 48 -26.90 3.96 -1.16
N LYS A 49 -25.68 4.49 -1.09
CA LYS A 49 -24.67 4.18 -0.07
C LYS A 49 -24.32 5.37 0.81
N PHE A 50 -25.02 6.50 0.71
CA PHE A 50 -24.74 7.68 1.52
C PHE A 50 -24.86 7.46 3.03
N GLU A 51 -25.67 6.49 3.47
CA GLU A 51 -25.82 6.16 4.90
C GLU A 51 -24.70 5.26 5.45
N THR A 52 -23.86 4.65 4.59
CA THR A 52 -22.77 3.78 5.06
C THR A 52 -21.47 4.54 5.26
N LEU A 53 -20.73 4.15 6.30
CA LEU A 53 -19.36 4.61 6.58
C LEU A 53 -18.29 3.61 6.09
N PHE A 54 -18.71 2.54 5.42
CA PHE A 54 -17.85 1.43 4.99
C PHE A 54 -17.40 1.61 3.53
N GLU A 55 -17.10 0.50 2.84
CA GLU A 55 -16.40 0.38 1.54
C GLU A 55 -16.47 1.59 0.56
N PRO A 56 -17.62 2.21 0.24
CA PRO A 56 -17.64 3.37 -0.66
C PRO A 56 -17.02 4.66 -0.09
N ALA A 57 -16.96 4.82 1.23
CA ALA A 57 -16.34 5.98 1.87
C ALA A 57 -14.81 5.79 1.95
N VAL A 58 -14.04 6.80 1.54
CA VAL A 58 -12.57 6.77 1.63
C VAL A 58 -12.07 6.74 3.09
N SER A 59 -12.91 7.15 4.03
CA SER A 59 -12.64 7.09 5.47
C SER A 59 -13.94 7.18 6.24
N VAL A 60 -13.99 6.55 7.42
CA VAL A 60 -15.12 6.67 8.36
C VAL A 60 -15.38 8.12 8.78
N ASN A 61 -14.35 8.98 8.74
CA ASN A 61 -14.45 10.40 9.07
C ASN A 61 -14.73 11.29 7.86
N LEU A 62 -14.84 10.71 6.66
CA LEU A 62 -15.18 11.39 5.42
C LEU A 62 -16.25 10.57 4.69
N PRO A 63 -17.47 10.45 5.23
CA PRO A 63 -18.58 9.79 4.54
C PRO A 63 -18.88 10.44 3.19
N LEU A 64 -19.60 9.72 2.33
CA LEU A 64 -20.06 10.25 1.05
C LEU A 64 -20.83 11.56 1.27
N SER A 65 -20.39 12.61 0.58
CA SER A 65 -20.92 13.95 0.74
C SER A 65 -20.70 14.73 -0.54
N TRP A 66 -21.72 15.50 -0.94
CA TRP A 66 -21.63 16.47 -2.03
C TRP A 66 -20.78 17.68 -1.69
N ASN A 67 -20.62 17.97 -0.39
CA ASN A 67 -19.86 19.12 0.08
C ASN A 67 -18.38 18.75 0.23
N PRO A 68 -17.47 19.61 -0.23
CA PRO A 68 -16.05 19.46 0.04
C PRO A 68 -15.78 19.60 1.55
N VAL A 69 -14.78 18.87 2.03
CA VAL A 69 -14.27 19.00 3.40
C VAL A 69 -12.89 19.64 3.35
N ASP A 70 -12.71 20.71 4.11
CA ASP A 70 -11.44 21.41 4.21
C ASP A 70 -10.68 21.00 5.46
N SER A 71 -9.37 20.80 5.32
CA SER A 71 -8.43 20.59 6.41
C SER A 71 -7.21 21.50 6.26
N LYS A 72 -6.50 21.73 7.36
CA LYS A 72 -5.12 22.22 7.33
C LYS A 72 -4.20 21.01 7.24
N GLY A 73 -3.33 20.96 6.22
CA GLY A 73 -2.64 19.72 5.87
C GLY A 73 -3.58 18.67 5.29
N TYR A 74 -3.11 17.44 5.13
CA TYR A 74 -3.94 16.38 4.57
C TYR A 74 -5.07 15.94 5.52
N PRO A 75 -6.19 15.42 5.00
CA PRO A 75 -7.12 14.67 5.84
C PRO A 75 -6.43 13.42 6.41
N PRO A 76 -6.80 12.96 7.63
CA PRO A 76 -6.06 11.91 8.35
C PRO A 76 -5.75 10.64 7.56
N PHE A 77 -6.70 10.14 6.76
CA PHE A 77 -6.53 8.89 6.00
C PHE A 77 -5.35 8.94 5.01
N VAL A 78 -4.96 10.13 4.55
CA VAL A 78 -3.83 10.28 3.63
C VAL A 78 -2.51 9.97 4.35
N TYR A 79 -2.41 10.30 5.65
CA TYR A 79 -1.25 9.94 6.46
C TYR A 79 -1.13 8.43 6.70
N ASP A 80 -2.24 7.69 6.58
CA ASP A 80 -2.25 6.22 6.69
C ASP A 80 -1.76 5.52 5.40
N ILE A 81 -1.89 6.16 4.23
CA ILE A 81 -1.48 5.59 2.94
C ILE A 81 -0.16 6.14 2.39
N ILE A 82 0.22 7.37 2.79
CA ILE A 82 1.48 7.96 2.34
C ILE A 82 2.67 7.16 2.88
N PRO A 83 3.74 6.95 2.09
CA PRO A 83 4.92 6.27 2.59
C PRO A 83 5.52 6.94 3.85
N ALA A 84 5.68 6.13 4.90
CA ALA A 84 6.22 6.55 6.20
C ALA A 84 7.46 5.70 6.61
N GLY A 85 8.13 6.08 7.71
CA GLY A 85 9.24 5.30 8.27
C GLY A 85 10.45 5.11 7.32
N ALA A 86 11.03 3.92 7.28
CA ALA A 86 12.18 3.60 6.44
C ALA A 86 11.80 3.45 4.97
N ALA A 87 10.56 3.09 4.63
CA ALA A 87 10.16 3.14 3.21
C ALA A 87 10.17 4.57 2.71
N ARG A 88 9.67 5.54 3.50
CA ARG A 88 9.82 6.98 3.18
C ARG A 88 11.29 7.34 2.94
N LYS A 89 12.19 6.93 3.84
CA LYS A 89 13.64 7.20 3.71
C LYS A 89 14.27 6.50 2.49
N SER A 90 13.79 5.31 2.14
CA SER A 90 14.25 4.54 0.97
C SER A 90 13.80 5.21 -0.32
N LEU A 91 12.51 5.49 -0.45
CA LEU A 91 11.89 6.16 -1.59
C LEU A 91 12.44 7.57 -1.77
N GLN A 92 12.67 8.32 -0.69
CA GLN A 92 13.31 9.64 -0.76
C GLN A 92 14.74 9.56 -1.31
N ARG A 93 15.54 8.56 -0.91
CA ARG A 93 16.90 8.38 -1.45
C ARG A 93 16.88 8.03 -2.94
N ARG A 94 15.88 7.28 -3.38
CA ARG A 94 15.75 6.80 -4.76
C ARG A 94 15.14 7.84 -5.70
N PHE A 95 13.96 8.34 -5.36
CA PHE A 95 13.14 9.21 -6.20
C PHE A 95 13.27 10.68 -5.83
N GLY A 96 13.93 11.04 -4.74
CA GLY A 96 14.03 12.43 -4.30
C GLY A 96 14.69 13.38 -5.31
N GLY A 97 15.48 12.85 -6.24
CA GLY A 97 16.05 13.60 -7.37
C GLY A 97 15.04 13.94 -8.48
N GLU A 98 13.95 13.17 -8.61
CA GLU A 98 12.85 13.45 -9.55
C GLU A 98 11.88 14.51 -9.01
N ARG A 99 11.98 14.84 -7.72
CA ARG A 99 11.08 15.78 -7.06
C ARG A 99 11.18 17.17 -7.70
N PRO A 100 10.05 17.75 -8.18
CA PRO A 100 10.02 19.12 -8.68
C PRO A 100 10.54 20.13 -7.65
N VAL A 101 11.25 21.15 -8.13
CA VAL A 101 11.86 22.17 -7.26
C VAL A 101 10.79 22.84 -6.40
N GLY A 102 11.01 22.86 -5.09
CA GLY A 102 10.12 23.49 -4.11
C GLY A 102 8.91 22.65 -3.70
N MET A 103 8.60 21.54 -4.37
CA MET A 103 7.48 20.67 -3.98
C MET A 103 7.75 20.00 -2.63
N ASP A 104 6.74 19.91 -1.77
CA ASP A 104 6.83 19.17 -0.51
C ASP A 104 7.19 17.70 -0.76
N MET A 105 8.08 17.14 0.07
CA MET A 105 8.52 15.75 -0.08
C MET A 105 7.37 14.77 0.19
N GLY A 106 6.47 15.08 1.13
CA GLY A 106 5.30 14.27 1.38
C GLY A 106 4.37 14.23 0.16
N PHE A 107 4.04 15.40 -0.40
CA PHE A 107 3.22 15.49 -1.61
C PHE A 107 3.83 14.73 -2.79
N PHE A 108 5.14 14.88 -3.00
CA PHE A 108 5.86 14.14 -4.04
C PHE A 108 5.79 12.63 -3.83
N LEU A 109 6.04 12.13 -2.61
CA LEU A 109 6.00 10.69 -2.35
C LEU A 109 4.56 10.13 -2.43
N LEU A 110 3.56 10.93 -2.03
CA LEU A 110 2.16 10.56 -2.20
C LEU A 110 1.82 10.40 -3.69
N SER A 111 2.24 11.35 -4.53
CA SER A 111 1.95 11.35 -5.96
C SER A 111 2.80 10.37 -6.78
N ARG A 112 4.00 10.00 -6.32
CA ARG A 112 4.94 9.13 -7.04
C ARG A 112 4.96 7.68 -6.57
N CYS A 113 4.66 7.44 -5.30
CA CYS A 113 4.96 6.17 -4.62
C CYS A 113 3.78 5.56 -3.83
N THR A 114 2.54 5.89 -4.19
CA THR A 114 1.32 5.32 -3.56
C THR A 114 0.38 4.64 -4.59
N PRO A 115 0.88 3.73 -5.44
CA PRO A 115 0.06 3.10 -6.48
C PRO A 115 -0.78 1.91 -5.98
N SER A 116 -0.38 1.26 -4.88
CA SER A 116 -1.17 0.23 -4.19
C SER A 116 -0.81 0.17 -2.70
N PRO A 117 -1.27 1.14 -1.88
CA PRO A 117 -1.12 1.07 -0.43
C PRO A 117 -1.98 -0.05 0.19
N ILE A 118 -1.84 -0.23 1.51
CA ILE A 118 -2.76 -1.06 2.31
C ILE A 118 -4.17 -0.47 2.24
N GLY A 119 -5.19 -1.33 2.27
CA GLY A 119 -6.57 -0.97 2.04
C GLY A 119 -6.91 -0.89 0.56
N HIS A 120 -8.15 -0.59 0.22
CA HIS A 120 -8.66 -0.61 -1.16
C HIS A 120 -8.51 0.75 -1.87
N LEU A 121 -7.64 1.64 -1.37
CA LEU A 121 -7.41 2.97 -1.97
C LEU A 121 -6.10 2.99 -2.74
N ARG A 122 -5.96 3.93 -3.69
CA ARG A 122 -4.66 4.30 -4.29
C ARG A 122 -4.67 5.74 -4.79
N VAL A 123 -3.48 6.28 -5.08
CA VAL A 123 -3.34 7.55 -5.81
C VAL A 123 -3.23 7.25 -7.29
N LYS A 124 -4.18 7.76 -8.08
CA LYS A 124 -4.26 7.51 -9.53
C LYS A 124 -2.98 7.93 -10.25
N GLU A 125 -2.50 9.14 -9.96
CA GLU A 125 -1.31 9.71 -10.60
C GLU A 125 -0.06 8.87 -10.28
N SER A 126 -0.02 8.21 -9.12
CA SER A 126 1.06 7.29 -8.78
C SER A 126 0.98 5.99 -9.55
N PHE A 127 -0.22 5.47 -9.78
CA PHE A 127 -0.44 4.26 -10.57
C PHE A 127 -0.15 4.51 -12.07
N GLU A 128 -0.54 5.66 -12.61
CA GLU A 128 -0.30 6.03 -14.02
C GLU A 128 1.19 6.21 -14.36
N GLN A 129 2.03 6.45 -13.36
CA GLN A 129 3.49 6.53 -13.54
C GLN A 129 4.17 5.15 -13.55
N ILE A 130 3.44 4.07 -13.27
CA ILE A 130 3.94 2.71 -13.41
C ILE A 130 3.96 2.36 -14.89
N ASP A 131 5.12 1.91 -15.38
CA ASP A 131 5.22 1.31 -16.70
C ASP A 131 4.55 -0.06 -16.71
N GLN A 132 3.27 -0.08 -17.10
CA GLN A 132 2.45 -1.29 -17.22
C GLN A 132 2.96 -2.27 -18.30
N THR A 133 3.90 -1.86 -19.15
CA THR A 133 4.54 -2.76 -20.11
C THR A 133 5.64 -3.61 -19.46
N ARG A 134 6.17 -3.16 -18.32
CA ARG A 134 7.23 -3.84 -17.56
C ARG A 134 6.63 -4.77 -16.51
N LYS A 135 6.19 -5.96 -16.94
CA LYS A 135 5.76 -7.05 -16.06
C LYS A 135 6.95 -7.93 -15.67
N GLU A 136 7.76 -7.48 -14.73
CA GLU A 136 8.79 -8.38 -14.17
C GLU A 136 8.12 -9.31 -13.17
N ALA A 137 8.07 -10.58 -13.58
CA ALA A 137 7.63 -11.69 -12.78
C ALA A 137 8.84 -12.29 -12.05
N PHE A 138 8.68 -12.65 -10.79
CA PHE A 138 9.72 -13.28 -9.98
C PHE A 138 9.26 -14.64 -9.52
N ALA A 139 10.13 -15.63 -9.66
CA ALA A 139 9.88 -16.91 -9.02
C ALA A 139 9.86 -16.72 -7.50
N ARG A 140 9.01 -17.49 -6.80
CA ARG A 140 8.92 -17.45 -5.33
C ARG A 140 10.28 -17.55 -4.63
N LYS A 141 11.18 -18.38 -5.17
CA LYS A 141 12.54 -18.56 -4.67
C LYS A 141 13.35 -17.26 -4.65
N GLU A 142 13.24 -16.43 -5.69
CA GLU A 142 13.97 -15.16 -5.79
C GLU A 142 13.50 -14.16 -4.74
N VAL A 143 12.20 -14.16 -4.44
CA VAL A 143 11.62 -13.34 -3.36
C VAL A 143 12.09 -13.82 -1.98
N VAL A 144 12.16 -15.13 -1.77
CA VAL A 144 12.65 -15.74 -0.51
C VAL A 144 14.13 -15.43 -0.30
N GLU A 145 14.95 -15.57 -1.34
CA GLU A 145 16.40 -15.30 -1.31
C GLU A 145 16.71 -13.80 -1.30
N ARG A 146 15.76 -12.96 -1.69
CA ARG A 146 15.87 -11.50 -1.77
C ARG A 146 17.05 -11.09 -2.64
N THR A 147 17.07 -11.59 -3.87
CA THR A 147 18.07 -11.17 -4.85
C THR A 147 18.10 -9.65 -4.97
N SER A 148 19.27 -9.07 -5.21
CA SER A 148 19.44 -7.61 -5.30
C SER A 148 18.51 -7.03 -6.36
N ASP A 149 18.41 -7.69 -7.51
CA ASP A 149 17.56 -7.30 -8.64
C ASP A 149 16.07 -7.27 -8.25
N PHE A 150 15.58 -8.30 -7.54
CA PHE A 150 14.21 -8.32 -7.04
C PHE A 150 13.93 -7.17 -6.07
N LEU A 151 14.81 -6.97 -5.08
CA LEU A 151 14.61 -5.89 -4.11
C LEU A 151 14.59 -4.54 -4.82
N GLU A 152 15.53 -4.33 -5.74
CA GLU A 152 15.60 -3.11 -6.53
C GLU A 152 14.30 -2.89 -7.30
N TYR A 153 13.78 -3.87 -8.04
CA TYR A 153 12.52 -3.74 -8.76
C TYR A 153 11.31 -3.52 -7.83
N ALA A 154 11.21 -4.25 -6.72
CA ALA A 154 10.09 -4.15 -5.79
C ALA A 154 9.98 -2.74 -5.17
N TYR A 155 11.10 -2.13 -4.82
CA TYR A 155 11.12 -0.73 -4.35
C TYR A 155 10.76 0.25 -5.48
N GLU A 156 11.11 -0.05 -6.73
CA GLU A 156 10.85 0.81 -7.89
C GLU A 156 9.35 0.84 -8.23
N SER A 157 8.71 -0.32 -8.11
CA SER A 157 7.31 -0.57 -8.46
C SER A 157 6.33 -0.24 -7.33
N GLY A 158 6.80 0.38 -6.24
CA GLY A 158 5.96 0.76 -5.10
C GLY A 158 5.47 -0.40 -4.23
N ALA A 159 6.02 -1.61 -4.38
CA ALA A 159 5.68 -2.76 -3.53
C ALA A 159 6.20 -2.62 -2.09
N ALA A 160 7.18 -1.75 -1.87
CA ALA A 160 7.76 -1.51 -0.56
C ALA A 160 6.85 -0.67 0.33
N LEU A 161 6.41 -1.26 1.45
CA LEU A 161 5.59 -0.58 2.44
C LEU A 161 6.42 0.12 3.51
N GLY A 162 5.97 1.33 3.86
CA GLY A 162 6.45 2.09 5.01
C GLY A 162 5.51 2.00 6.19
N GLY A 163 5.98 1.43 7.30
CA GLY A 163 5.42 1.67 8.63
C GLY A 163 4.25 0.77 9.07
N ALA A 164 4.52 -0.05 10.10
CA ALA A 164 3.62 -0.29 11.24
C ALA A 164 4.45 -1.06 12.28
N THR A 165 5.22 -0.33 13.10
CA THR A 165 5.57 -0.60 14.52
C THR A 165 6.57 0.47 14.98
N GLY A 166 6.25 1.21 16.04
CA GLY A 166 7.09 2.25 16.66
C GLY A 166 8.32 1.75 17.41
N ALA A 167 9.08 0.83 16.83
CA ALA A 167 10.36 0.35 17.36
C ALA A 167 11.46 0.60 16.33
N GLN A 168 12.59 1.18 16.76
CA GLN A 168 13.81 1.25 15.96
C GLN A 168 14.20 -0.16 15.47
N GLY A 169 14.27 -0.33 14.14
CA GLY A 169 14.59 -1.60 13.50
C GLY A 169 13.46 -2.06 12.59
N GLU A 170 13.45 -1.60 11.35
CA GLU A 170 12.40 -1.92 10.39
C GLU A 170 12.68 -3.24 9.66
N ALA A 171 11.72 -4.17 9.70
CA ALA A 171 11.67 -5.30 8.78
C ALA A 171 11.19 -4.77 7.42
N PRO A 172 11.86 -5.08 6.30
CA PRO A 172 11.26 -4.82 5.02
C PRO A 172 9.95 -5.63 4.94
N LYS A 173 8.86 -4.93 4.61
CA LYS A 173 7.57 -5.54 4.27
C LYS A 173 7.30 -5.22 2.81
N LEU A 174 6.95 -6.24 2.04
CA LEU A 174 6.60 -6.10 0.63
C LEU A 174 5.16 -6.52 0.42
N ILE A 175 4.45 -5.79 -0.43
CA ILE A 175 3.17 -6.24 -0.98
C ILE A 175 3.44 -6.86 -2.34
N MET A 176 3.09 -8.14 -2.46
CA MET A 176 3.26 -8.91 -3.68
C MET A 176 1.90 -9.44 -4.12
N VAL A 177 1.78 -9.77 -5.39
CA VAL A 177 0.63 -10.49 -5.95
C VAL A 177 1.15 -11.70 -6.72
N GLU A 178 0.53 -12.85 -6.47
CA GLU A 178 0.74 -14.09 -7.21
C GLU A 178 -0.23 -14.12 -8.38
N GLY A 179 0.29 -14.32 -9.58
CA GLY A 179 -0.50 -14.47 -10.80
C GLY A 179 -1.09 -15.87 -10.94
N GLU A 180 -1.99 -16.03 -11.90
CA GLU A 180 -2.51 -17.35 -12.30
C GLU A 180 -1.42 -18.29 -12.86
N ASP A 181 -0.32 -17.71 -13.37
CA ASP A 181 0.89 -18.41 -13.80
C ASP A 181 1.76 -18.92 -12.64
N GLY A 182 1.49 -18.49 -11.41
CA GLY A 182 2.22 -18.86 -10.19
C GLY A 182 3.46 -18.01 -9.91
N ASP A 183 3.77 -17.04 -10.77
CA ASP A 183 4.85 -16.08 -10.53
C ASP A 183 4.39 -14.92 -9.65
N LEU A 184 5.35 -14.19 -9.10
CA LEU A 184 5.10 -13.07 -8.20
C LEU A 184 5.46 -11.73 -8.82
N TYR A 185 4.59 -10.76 -8.58
CA TYR A 185 4.73 -9.39 -9.06
C TYR A 185 4.62 -8.42 -7.90
N ALA A 186 5.17 -7.21 -8.07
CA ALA A 186 4.76 -6.09 -7.23
C ALA A 186 3.24 -5.90 -7.35
N ASP A 187 2.55 -5.65 -6.23
CA ASP A 187 1.07 -5.64 -6.20
C ASP A 187 0.43 -4.68 -7.22
N ALA A 188 1.08 -3.55 -7.50
CA ALA A 188 0.60 -2.56 -8.47
C ALA A 188 0.91 -2.90 -9.94
N MET A 189 1.65 -3.98 -10.21
CA MET A 189 2.14 -4.38 -11.55
C MET A 189 1.30 -5.46 -12.22
N LEU A 190 0.42 -6.14 -11.47
CA LEU A 190 -0.51 -7.13 -12.01
C LEU A 190 -1.94 -6.62 -11.84
N CYS A 191 -2.72 -6.72 -12.91
CA CYS A 191 -4.14 -6.43 -12.87
C CYS A 191 -4.86 -7.42 -11.93
N ASP A 192 -5.86 -6.94 -11.19
CA ASP A 192 -6.57 -7.73 -10.18
C ASP A 192 -7.30 -8.94 -10.81
N GLU A 193 -7.64 -8.89 -12.10
CA GLU A 193 -8.27 -10.01 -12.84
C GLU A 193 -7.31 -11.19 -13.08
N HIS A 194 -6.01 -10.96 -13.02
CA HIS A 194 -4.98 -12.00 -13.16
C HIS A 194 -4.36 -12.39 -11.82
N ALA A 195 -4.78 -11.73 -10.74
CA ALA A 195 -4.31 -12.01 -9.41
C ALA A 195 -4.92 -13.30 -8.88
N ARG A 196 -4.10 -14.30 -8.58
CA ARG A 196 -4.51 -15.50 -7.85
C ARG A 196 -4.54 -15.27 -6.34
N ARG A 197 -3.61 -14.46 -5.82
CA ARG A 197 -3.52 -14.16 -4.39
C ARG A 197 -2.66 -12.93 -4.11
N HIS A 198 -3.10 -12.08 -3.18
CA HIS A 198 -2.30 -10.95 -2.71
C HIS A 198 -1.62 -11.29 -1.38
N TRP A 199 -0.37 -10.85 -1.25
CA TRP A 199 0.56 -11.22 -0.20
C TRP A 199 1.11 -10.00 0.52
N LEU A 200 1.19 -10.09 1.84
CA LEU A 200 2.12 -9.28 2.64
C LEU A 200 3.29 -10.18 3.04
N VAL A 201 4.48 -9.88 2.53
CA VAL A 201 5.71 -10.62 2.82
C VAL A 201 6.52 -9.84 3.84
N LYS A 202 6.78 -10.46 4.99
CA LYS A 202 7.60 -9.90 6.07
C LYS A 202 8.94 -10.62 6.12
N PHE A 203 10.00 -9.86 6.34
CA PHE A 203 11.34 -10.39 6.48
C PHE A 203 11.91 -10.13 7.88
N ALA A 204 12.91 -10.93 8.27
CA ALA A 204 13.64 -10.69 9.53
C ALA A 204 14.24 -9.27 9.58
N ARG A 205 14.15 -8.63 10.75
CA ARG A 205 14.59 -7.24 10.99
C ARG A 205 16.12 -7.11 11.04
N ASN A 206 16.60 -5.88 10.96
CA ASN A 206 17.97 -5.49 11.31
C ASN A 206 19.05 -6.29 10.55
N GLN A 207 20.06 -6.79 11.27
CA GLN A 207 21.14 -7.62 10.73
C GLN A 207 20.68 -9.07 10.47
N GLY A 208 19.44 -9.43 10.80
CA GLY A 208 18.93 -10.80 10.66
C GLY A 208 19.58 -11.76 11.66
N THR A 209 19.78 -11.31 12.90
CA THR A 209 20.28 -12.17 13.98
C THR A 209 19.33 -13.33 14.24
N GLU A 210 19.78 -14.41 14.90
CA GLU A 210 18.89 -15.51 15.27
C GLU A 210 17.68 -15.05 16.10
N ARG A 211 17.84 -14.00 16.91
CA ARG A 211 16.71 -13.37 17.61
C ARG A 211 15.72 -12.74 16.63
N ASP A 212 16.19 -11.99 15.64
CA ASP A 212 15.33 -11.37 14.62
C ASP A 212 14.59 -12.44 13.80
N LYS A 213 15.26 -13.54 13.46
CA LYS A 213 14.66 -14.68 12.77
C LYS A 213 13.58 -15.35 13.63
N ASN A 214 13.88 -15.59 14.91
CA ASN A 214 12.94 -16.22 15.84
C ASN A 214 11.71 -15.36 16.13
N ILE A 215 11.82 -14.03 16.12
CA ILE A 215 10.65 -13.14 16.21
C ILE A 215 9.68 -13.41 15.04
N LEU A 216 10.19 -13.54 13.82
CA LEU A 216 9.37 -13.80 12.64
C LEU A 216 8.72 -15.20 12.67
N ARG A 217 9.48 -16.23 13.07
CA ARG A 217 8.96 -17.60 13.27
C ARG A 217 7.86 -17.62 14.33
N THR A 218 8.08 -16.88 15.41
CA THR A 218 7.12 -16.76 16.52
C THR A 218 5.82 -16.12 16.03
N GLU A 219 5.90 -15.04 15.24
CA GLU A 219 4.72 -14.38 14.64
C GLU A 219 3.88 -15.35 13.80
N TYR A 220 4.52 -16.19 12.97
CA TYR A 220 3.83 -17.24 12.21
C TYR A 220 3.09 -18.23 13.12
N HIS A 221 3.75 -18.74 14.17
CA HIS A 221 3.13 -19.67 15.11
C HIS A 221 2.01 -19.03 15.92
N TYR A 222 2.11 -17.73 16.26
CA TYR A 222 1.04 -17.00 16.92
C TYR A 222 -0.23 -16.98 16.08
N TYR A 223 -0.15 -16.67 14.78
CA TYR A 223 -1.32 -16.68 13.89
C TYR A 223 -1.99 -18.07 13.84
N LYS A 224 -1.20 -19.14 13.79
CA LYS A 224 -1.73 -20.52 13.83
C LYS A 224 -2.40 -20.83 15.16
N ALA A 225 -1.78 -20.48 16.29
CA ALA A 225 -2.32 -20.75 17.61
C ALA A 225 -3.63 -19.99 17.85
N ILE A 226 -3.69 -18.69 17.56
CA ILE A 226 -4.90 -17.89 17.76
C ILE A 226 -6.03 -18.30 16.81
N SER A 227 -5.71 -18.77 15.60
CA SER A 227 -6.70 -19.35 14.69
C SER A 227 -7.31 -20.65 15.25
N GLN A 228 -6.50 -21.52 15.86
CA GLN A 228 -7.00 -22.75 16.53
C GLN A 228 -7.90 -22.43 17.73
N LEU A 229 -7.73 -21.26 18.36
CA LEU A 229 -8.61 -20.75 19.40
C LEU A 229 -9.93 -20.16 18.85
N GLY A 230 -10.14 -20.15 17.54
CA GLY A 230 -11.33 -19.60 16.90
C GLY A 230 -11.38 -18.07 16.85
N LEU A 231 -10.25 -17.38 17.07
CA LEU A 231 -10.19 -15.92 16.98
C LEU A 231 -10.14 -15.46 15.52
N ASN A 232 -10.81 -14.33 15.23
CA ASN A 232 -10.73 -13.70 13.92
C ASN A 232 -9.31 -13.16 13.68
N THR A 233 -8.59 -13.76 12.74
CA THR A 233 -7.20 -13.48 12.47
C THR A 233 -6.87 -13.73 11.00
N ILE A 234 -5.61 -13.56 10.62
CA ILE A 234 -5.11 -13.86 9.29
C ILE A 234 -5.44 -15.31 8.92
N ALA A 235 -5.97 -15.52 7.71
CA ALA A 235 -6.31 -16.83 7.22
C ALA A 235 -5.08 -17.77 7.28
N THR A 236 -5.25 -18.95 7.85
CA THR A 236 -4.20 -19.97 7.87
C THR A 236 -4.00 -20.60 6.50
N ASP A 237 -5.03 -20.58 5.63
CA ASP A 237 -4.86 -20.89 4.21
C ASP A 237 -3.98 -19.81 3.56
N GLY A 238 -2.88 -20.24 2.95
CA GLY A 238 -1.86 -19.35 2.40
C GLY A 238 -0.86 -18.79 3.42
N LEU A 239 -1.09 -18.90 4.73
CA LEU A 239 -0.08 -18.47 5.71
C LEU A 239 1.14 -19.40 5.64
N VAL A 240 2.27 -18.88 5.17
CA VAL A 240 3.49 -19.67 4.93
C VAL A 240 4.70 -19.02 5.61
N LEU A 241 5.53 -19.86 6.22
CA LEU A 241 6.86 -19.50 6.70
C LEU A 241 7.89 -20.20 5.81
N GLU A 242 8.67 -19.42 5.07
CA GLU A 242 9.76 -19.93 4.24
C GLU A 242 11.06 -19.87 5.02
N GLU A 243 11.69 -21.02 5.21
CA GLU A 243 12.96 -21.17 5.91
C GLU A 243 14.11 -21.12 4.89
N ALA A 244 14.76 -19.96 4.80
CA ALA A 244 16.00 -19.72 4.06
C ALA A 244 17.07 -19.14 5.01
N ASP A 245 18.23 -18.73 4.50
CA ASP A 245 19.28 -18.08 5.33
C ASP A 245 18.69 -16.97 6.23
N LYS A 246 17.76 -16.20 5.67
CA LYS A 246 16.87 -15.30 6.41
C LYS A 246 15.40 -15.67 6.12
N PRO A 247 14.62 -16.09 7.12
CA PRO A 247 13.24 -16.51 6.90
C PRO A 247 12.36 -15.37 6.40
N SER A 248 11.27 -15.75 5.74
CA SER A 248 10.21 -14.83 5.33
C SER A 248 8.83 -15.38 5.71
N LEU A 249 7.96 -14.50 6.20
CA LEU A 249 6.59 -14.80 6.57
C LEU A 249 5.65 -14.21 5.52
N TRP A 250 4.90 -15.09 4.88
CA TRP A 250 3.96 -14.79 3.81
C TRP A 250 2.55 -14.85 4.37
N MET A 251 1.85 -13.72 4.30
CA MET A 251 0.52 -13.58 4.85
C MET A 251 -0.45 -13.23 3.74
N PRO A 252 -1.57 -13.97 3.56
CA PRO A 252 -2.61 -13.57 2.63
C PRO A 252 -3.20 -12.23 3.10
N ARG A 253 -3.37 -11.31 2.16
CA ARG A 253 -4.01 -10.02 2.42
C ARG A 253 -5.51 -10.20 2.60
N PHE A 254 -6.05 -9.62 3.67
CA PHE A 254 -7.50 -9.63 3.96
C PHE A 254 -8.21 -8.36 3.46
N ASP A 255 -7.44 -7.38 2.98
CA ASP A 255 -7.89 -6.12 2.40
C ASP A 255 -7.96 -6.17 0.85
N ARG A 256 -7.83 -7.37 0.28
CA ARG A 256 -7.96 -7.67 -1.15
C ARG A 256 -8.91 -8.85 -1.33
N ARG A 257 -9.58 -8.91 -2.47
CA ARG A 257 -10.39 -10.04 -2.91
C ARG A 257 -10.04 -10.36 -4.35
N VAL A 258 -9.78 -11.63 -4.59
CA VAL A 258 -9.61 -12.18 -5.92
C VAL A 258 -10.98 -12.61 -6.44
N ALA A 259 -11.20 -12.49 -7.75
CA ALA A 259 -12.45 -12.84 -8.42
C ALA A 259 -12.70 -14.36 -8.45
#